data_AF-A0AAX3BDA2-F1
#
_entry.id   AF-A0AAX3BDA2-F1
#
_cell.length_a   1.000
_cell.length_b   1.000
_cell.length_c   1.000
_cell.angle_alpha   90.00
_cell.angle_beta   90.00
_cell.angle_gamma   90.00
#
_symmetry.space_group_name_H-M   'P 1'
#
loop_
_entity.id
_entity.type
_entity.pdbx_description
1 polymer ?
#
loop_
_entity_poly.entity_id
_entity_poly.type
_entity_poly.pdbx_seq_one_letter_code
_entity_poly.pdbx_strand_id
1 'polypeptide(L)'
;MRLWRQVLLLLGLFSIGFTQETLSIVVMEIENRTSETSLDNRTLTEVVELHVVNMRQFRVVERQKLDRILSEQKLNASGLTEKEVARVGSLVGASKAITGSLSRVGSRYILILRLIDTTSATIEEVSELKDTSLERLLDRIDEPVKDLVRSLGAKKPQKISSSSPSQAEKTSTSAEVETPSRPKDSGVEETDEEALERLIRNAKEKLKKQDTNQSPSPQEASLPPSQEPSTPAPEVKEEASTLLENFRQNPWGIILQLGITGDAQIYNKKWNFAGVGWGLFTLENRIYIGYEFAFIRPSAHVMMGYQIGGFPEVKRYLLGVQHGFINTVEISALGWQAGFINTTRDQMLGFQQGFLNTTGTIRGVQLGFVNTAKEVRGIQMGFLNVTGRLYGIQLGLLNTSRQNGLPFMIGINIGF
;
A
#
# COMPACT_ATOMS: atom_id res chain seq x y z
N MET A 1 -34.60 -17.36 24.96
CA MET A 1 -34.35 -15.94 25.31
C MET A 1 -32.98 -15.62 25.92
N ARG A 2 -32.15 -16.60 26.34
CA ARG A 2 -30.82 -16.32 26.93
C ARG A 2 -29.68 -16.04 25.92
N LEU A 3 -29.72 -16.61 24.70
CA LEU A 3 -28.69 -16.34 23.68
C LEU A 3 -28.75 -14.92 23.08
N TRP A 4 -29.95 -14.33 22.96
CA TRP A 4 -30.13 -13.01 22.35
C TRP A 4 -29.55 -11.87 23.21
N ARG A 5 -29.50 -12.01 24.54
CA ARG A 5 -28.84 -11.05 25.44
C ARG A 5 -27.30 -11.09 25.34
N GLN A 6 -26.71 -12.24 25.01
CA GLN A 6 -25.25 -12.35 24.85
C GLN A 6 -24.77 -11.79 23.51
N VAL A 7 -25.58 -11.92 22.45
CA VAL A 7 -25.29 -11.31 21.14
C VAL A 7 -25.41 -9.79 21.18
N LEU A 8 -26.39 -9.23 21.91
CA LEU A 8 -26.53 -7.78 22.10
C LEU A 8 -25.41 -7.16 22.98
N LEU A 9 -24.86 -7.91 23.94
CA LEU A 9 -23.72 -7.46 24.74
C LEU A 9 -22.40 -7.47 23.95
N LEU A 10 -22.24 -8.37 22.97
CA LEU A 10 -21.10 -8.36 22.06
C LEU A 10 -21.20 -7.27 20.97
N LEU A 11 -22.40 -6.90 20.54
CA LEU A 11 -22.63 -5.77 19.62
C LEU A 11 -22.44 -4.40 20.31
N GLY A 12 -22.66 -4.31 21.63
CA GLY A 12 -22.43 -3.08 22.40
C GLY A 12 -20.96 -2.75 22.66
N LEU A 13 -20.05 -3.73 22.59
CA LEU A 13 -18.61 -3.55 22.85
C LEU A 13 -17.79 -3.12 21.62
N PHE A 14 -18.40 -3.06 20.41
CA PHE A 14 -17.72 -2.65 19.18
C PHE A 14 -17.95 -1.18 18.80
N SER A 15 -18.58 -0.39 19.68
CA SER A 15 -18.68 1.07 19.55
C SER A 15 -17.53 1.78 20.27
N ILE A 16 -16.30 1.30 20.12
CA ILE A 16 -15.15 2.19 20.29
C ILE A 16 -15.08 2.97 18.99
N GLY A 17 -15.73 4.13 18.99
CA GLY A 17 -15.58 5.09 17.91
C GLY A 17 -14.09 5.32 17.66
N PHE A 18 -13.63 5.01 16.46
CA PHE A 18 -12.41 5.62 15.94
C PHE A 18 -12.72 7.11 15.77
N THR A 19 -12.55 7.88 16.85
CA THR A 19 -12.38 9.31 16.73
C THR A 19 -11.09 9.49 15.95
N GLN A 20 -11.16 9.79 14.65
CA GLN A 20 -9.99 10.26 13.91
C GLN A 20 -9.57 11.57 14.59
N GLU A 21 -8.48 11.53 15.36
CA GLU A 21 -7.83 12.76 15.80
C GLU A 21 -7.43 13.54 14.54
N THR A 22 -8.12 14.65 14.28
CA THR A 22 -7.73 15.56 13.20
C THR A 22 -6.33 16.05 13.49
N LEU A 23 -5.36 15.73 12.64
CA LEU A 23 -3.99 16.19 12.78
C LEU A 23 -3.98 17.71 12.95
N SER A 24 -3.42 18.18 14.08
CA SER A 24 -3.24 19.60 14.34
C SER A 24 -1.90 20.07 13.79
N ILE A 25 -1.93 21.15 13.02
CA ILE A 25 -0.75 21.72 12.36
C ILE A 25 -0.56 23.17 12.78
N VAL A 26 0.69 23.59 12.91
CA VAL A 26 1.04 25.00 13.14
C VAL A 26 2.00 25.47 12.05
N VAL A 27 1.81 26.68 11.54
CA VAL A 27 2.73 27.32 10.60
C VAL A 27 3.60 28.29 11.39
N MET A 28 4.89 27.98 11.47
CA MET A 28 5.90 28.83 12.06
C MET A 28 6.28 29.96 11.09
N GLU A 29 7.00 30.95 11.61
CA GLU A 29 7.49 32.03 10.77
C GLU A 29 8.43 31.50 9.67
N ILE A 30 8.21 31.94 8.44
CA ILE A 30 9.02 31.60 7.28
C ILE A 30 10.04 32.73 7.09
N GLU A 31 11.31 32.38 7.16
CA GLU A 31 12.39 33.37 7.19
C GLU A 31 12.66 33.90 5.77
N ASN A 32 12.41 35.20 5.53
CA ASN A 32 12.84 35.86 4.32
C ASN A 32 14.32 36.27 4.43
N ARG A 33 15.18 35.55 3.74
CA ARG A 33 16.62 35.83 3.61
C ARG A 33 16.95 36.56 2.31
N THR A 34 15.96 37.09 1.61
CA THR A 34 16.18 37.93 0.43
C THR A 34 16.48 39.36 0.85
N SER A 35 17.22 40.10 0.02
CA SER A 35 17.51 41.52 0.26
C SER A 35 16.32 42.44 -0.06
N GLU A 36 15.12 41.89 -0.30
CA GLU A 36 13.94 42.65 -0.70
C GLU A 36 13.07 43.01 0.50
N THR A 37 12.89 44.32 0.70
CA THR A 37 12.13 44.90 1.82
C THR A 37 10.60 44.88 1.59
N SER A 38 10.15 44.55 0.38
CA SER A 38 8.73 44.53 -0.01
C SER A 38 7.95 43.36 0.58
N LEU A 39 8.64 42.33 1.06
CA LEU A 39 8.02 41.11 1.54
C LEU A 39 8.51 40.78 2.95
N ASP A 40 7.66 41.04 3.94
CA ASP A 40 7.95 40.71 5.34
C ASP A 40 7.74 39.20 5.60
N ASN A 41 8.48 38.63 6.55
CA ASN A 41 8.37 37.23 6.97
C ASN A 41 6.92 36.88 7.31
N ARG A 42 6.23 37.81 7.97
CA ARG A 42 4.84 37.65 8.37
C ARG A 42 3.91 37.46 7.17
N THR A 43 4.11 38.23 6.10
CA THR A 43 3.27 38.14 4.90
C THR A 43 3.48 36.80 4.20
N LEU A 44 4.72 36.32 4.10
CA LEU A 44 5.02 34.97 3.58
C LEU A 44 4.35 33.86 4.39
N THR A 45 4.42 33.96 5.72
CA THR A 45 3.79 33.00 6.62
C THR A 45 2.27 32.98 6.45
N GLU A 46 1.62 34.15 6.37
CA GLU A 46 0.17 34.25 6.18
C GLU A 46 -0.29 33.65 4.84
N VAL A 47 0.49 33.83 3.76
CA VAL A 47 0.19 33.22 2.46
C VAL A 47 0.29 31.69 2.54
N VAL A 48 1.30 31.13 3.20
CA VAL A 48 1.41 29.68 3.39
C VAL A 48 0.29 29.15 4.29
N GLU A 49 -0.01 29.85 5.39
CA GLU A 49 -1.09 29.50 6.31
C GLU A 49 -2.45 29.47 5.60
N LEU A 50 -2.74 30.44 4.73
CA LEU A 50 -3.94 30.47 3.91
C LEU A 50 -4.09 29.22 3.05
N HIS A 51 -3.00 28.76 2.41
CA HIS A 51 -3.02 27.54 1.61
C HIS A 51 -3.25 26.30 2.46
N VAL A 52 -2.65 26.21 3.65
CA VAL A 52 -2.86 25.10 4.59
C VAL A 52 -4.31 25.06 5.11
N VAL A 53 -4.89 26.22 5.43
CA VAL A 53 -6.30 26.34 5.86
C VAL A 53 -7.26 25.95 4.71
N ASN A 54 -6.99 26.41 3.49
CA ASN A 54 -7.83 26.13 2.32
C ASN A 54 -7.89 24.65 1.96
N MET A 55 -6.88 23.85 2.34
CA MET A 55 -6.90 22.41 2.13
C MET A 55 -7.96 21.69 2.98
N ARG A 56 -8.42 22.28 4.09
CA ARG A 56 -9.46 21.72 4.98
C ARG A 56 -9.17 20.32 5.57
N GLN A 57 -7.92 19.87 5.50
CA GLN A 57 -7.48 18.54 5.97
C GLN A 57 -6.93 18.55 7.41
N PHE A 58 -6.59 19.72 7.94
CA PHE A 58 -5.92 19.87 9.24
C PHE A 58 -6.62 20.87 10.14
N ARG A 59 -6.48 20.67 11.45
CA ARG A 59 -6.82 21.69 12.43
C ARG A 59 -5.63 22.64 12.58
N VAL A 60 -5.68 23.79 11.92
CA VAL A 60 -4.64 24.81 12.04
C VAL A 60 -4.73 25.49 13.40
N VAL A 61 -3.61 25.57 14.11
CA VAL A 61 -3.54 26.23 15.41
C VAL A 61 -3.57 27.74 15.23
N GLU A 62 -4.41 28.41 16.01
CA GLU A 62 -4.55 29.87 15.98
C GLU A 62 -3.24 30.60 16.33
N ARG A 63 -2.91 31.62 15.54
CA ARG A 63 -1.70 32.42 15.70
C ARG A 63 -1.58 33.08 17.08
N GLN A 64 -2.68 33.55 17.66
CA GLN A 64 -2.68 34.19 18.99
C GLN A 64 -2.16 33.24 20.09
N LYS A 65 -2.40 31.94 19.94
CA LYS A 65 -1.90 30.92 20.87
C LYS A 65 -0.39 30.71 20.71
N LEU A 66 0.09 30.72 19.46
CA LEU A 66 1.52 30.66 19.15
C LEU A 66 2.28 31.86 19.76
N ASP A 67 1.79 33.08 19.54
CA ASP A 67 2.48 34.30 19.97
C ASP A 67 2.60 34.37 21.51
N ARG A 68 1.59 33.86 22.24
CA ARG A 68 1.63 33.73 23.71
C ARG A 68 2.75 32.77 24.15
N ILE A 69 2.81 31.57 23.56
CA ILE A 69 3.83 30.56 23.92
C ILE A 69 5.24 31.06 23.58
N LEU A 70 5.43 31.71 22.43
CA LEU A 70 6.73 32.29 22.07
C LEU A 70 7.18 33.36 23.06
N SER A 71 6.27 34.22 23.50
CA SER A 71 6.53 35.26 24.51
C SER A 71 6.86 34.65 25.88
N GLU A 72 6.15 33.61 26.30
CA GLU A 72 6.40 32.89 27.56
C GLU A 72 7.77 32.20 27.57
N GLN A 73 8.17 31.60 26.44
CA GLN A 73 9.45 30.91 26.30
C GLN A 73 10.62 31.88 26.07
N LYS A 74 10.37 33.19 25.95
CA LYS A 74 11.36 34.23 25.59
C LYS A 74 12.11 33.89 24.29
N LEU A 75 11.40 33.26 23.35
CA LEU A 75 11.95 32.86 22.07
C LEU A 75 11.54 33.84 20.99
N ASN A 76 12.45 34.11 20.05
CA ASN A 76 12.12 34.87 18.86
C ASN A 76 11.39 33.96 17.87
N ALA A 77 10.39 34.49 17.17
CA ALA A 77 9.62 33.74 16.19
C ALA A 77 10.47 33.34 14.96
N SER A 78 11.46 34.16 14.60
CA SER A 78 12.43 33.91 13.53
C SER A 78 13.70 33.20 14.01
N GLY A 79 14.25 32.31 13.19
CA GLY A 79 15.56 31.69 13.44
C GLY A 79 15.56 30.57 14.49
N LEU A 80 14.38 30.01 14.78
CA LEU A 80 14.24 28.85 15.66
C LEU A 80 14.91 27.61 15.04
N THR A 81 15.64 26.87 15.85
CA THR A 81 16.15 25.54 15.49
C THR A 81 14.99 24.55 15.36
N GLU A 82 15.20 23.43 14.65
CA GLU A 82 14.16 22.40 14.46
C GLU A 82 13.64 21.84 15.79
N LYS A 83 14.53 21.74 16.79
CA LYS A 83 14.19 21.29 18.15
C LYS A 83 13.31 22.32 18.88
N GLU A 84 13.56 23.61 18.68
CA GLU A 84 12.74 24.68 19.25
C GLU A 84 11.39 24.75 18.55
N VAL A 85 11.35 24.60 17.22
CA VAL A 85 10.10 24.51 16.45
C VAL A 85 9.24 23.33 16.93
N ALA A 86 9.85 22.15 17.10
CA ALA A 86 9.14 20.98 17.63
C ALA A 86 8.60 21.22 19.05
N ARG A 87 9.42 21.82 19.92
CA ARG A 87 9.01 22.17 21.29
C ARG A 87 7.85 23.16 21.31
N VAL A 88 7.97 24.28 20.60
CA VAL A 88 6.91 25.30 20.52
C VAL A 88 5.65 24.72 19.91
N GLY A 89 5.78 23.93 18.84
CA GLY A 89 4.67 23.21 18.20
C GLY A 89 3.93 22.29 19.15
N SER A 90 4.65 21.50 19.95
CA SER A 90 4.05 20.62 20.97
C SER A 90 3.31 21.41 22.06
N LEU A 91 3.87 22.54 22.52
CA LEU A 91 3.27 23.39 23.56
C LEU A 91 1.97 24.07 23.10
N VAL A 92 1.87 24.45 21.82
CA VAL A 92 0.63 25.01 21.28
C VAL A 92 -0.42 23.93 20.95
N GLY A 93 -0.07 22.65 21.08
CA GLY A 93 -0.94 21.50 20.82
C GLY A 93 -0.99 21.10 19.34
N ALA A 94 0.05 21.44 18.56
CA ALA A 94 0.22 21.00 17.19
C ALA A 94 1.03 19.70 17.16
N SER A 95 0.52 18.68 16.46
CA SER A 95 1.23 17.43 16.16
C SER A 95 2.28 17.58 15.05
N LYS A 96 2.12 18.59 14.20
CA LYS A 96 2.98 18.90 13.06
C LYS A 96 3.28 20.39 13.01
N ALA A 97 4.47 20.77 12.58
CA ALA A 97 4.86 22.15 12.39
C ALA A 97 5.43 22.35 10.98
N ILE A 98 4.99 23.39 10.28
CA ILE A 98 5.59 23.84 9.02
C ILE A 98 6.49 25.02 9.33
N THR A 99 7.74 24.99 8.87
CA THR A 99 8.68 26.11 8.93
C THR A 99 9.41 26.22 7.59
N GLY A 100 10.11 27.31 7.32
CA GLY A 100 10.78 27.46 6.04
C GLY A 100 11.65 28.69 5.92
N SER A 101 12.25 28.84 4.76
CA SER A 101 13.01 30.03 4.40
C SER A 101 12.87 30.33 2.92
N LEU A 102 12.71 31.60 2.58
CA LEU A 102 12.85 32.13 1.23
C LEU A 102 14.25 32.74 1.08
N SER A 103 15.04 32.27 0.12
CA SER A 103 16.39 32.76 -0.12
C SER A 103 16.57 33.15 -1.59
N ARG A 104 17.47 34.09 -1.87
CA ARG A 104 17.85 34.46 -3.24
C ARG A 104 19.27 33.99 -3.51
N VAL A 105 19.43 33.20 -4.58
CA VAL A 105 20.72 32.69 -5.03
C VAL A 105 20.91 33.08 -6.49
N GLY A 106 21.79 34.06 -6.74
CA GLY A 106 21.97 34.66 -8.06
C GLY A 106 20.69 35.33 -8.57
N SER A 107 20.16 34.84 -9.69
CA SER A 107 18.91 35.31 -10.32
C SER A 107 17.68 34.48 -9.95
N ARG A 108 17.78 33.55 -9.00
CA ARG A 108 16.69 32.66 -8.61
C ARG A 108 16.29 32.86 -7.15
N TYR A 109 15.00 32.85 -6.89
CA TYR A 109 14.40 32.73 -5.58
C TYR A 109 14.14 31.26 -5.29
N ILE A 110 14.47 30.84 -4.08
CA ILE A 110 14.35 29.46 -3.61
C ILE A 110 13.56 29.51 -2.31
N LEU A 111 12.34 28.99 -2.34
CA LEU A 111 11.52 28.75 -1.15
C LEU A 111 11.71 27.31 -0.71
N ILE A 112 12.13 27.13 0.55
CA ILE A 112 12.23 25.82 1.18
C ILE A 112 11.23 25.78 2.32
N LEU A 113 10.29 24.85 2.26
CA LEU A 113 9.38 24.54 3.36
C LEU A 113 9.77 23.18 3.95
N ARG A 114 9.68 23.07 5.27
CA ARG A 114 9.99 21.86 6.04
C ARG A 114 8.80 21.52 6.91
N LEU A 115 8.41 20.26 6.88
CA LEU A 115 7.44 19.68 7.77
C LEU A 115 8.18 18.96 8.90
N ILE A 116 7.88 19.34 10.13
CA ILE A 116 8.51 18.81 11.35
C ILE A 116 7.44 18.08 12.17
N ASP A 117 7.73 16.85 12.57
CA ASP A 117 6.97 16.16 13.61
C ASP A 117 7.35 16.76 14.97
N THR A 118 6.39 17.36 15.66
CA THR A 118 6.62 18.04 16.93
C THR A 118 6.86 17.06 18.08
N THR A 119 6.49 15.80 17.91
CA THR A 119 6.65 14.71 18.89
C THR A 119 8.04 14.11 18.82
N SER A 120 8.53 13.79 17.61
CA SER A 120 9.88 13.22 17.41
C SER A 120 10.96 14.27 17.17
N ALA A 121 10.59 15.53 16.95
CA ALA A 121 11.48 16.63 16.55
C ALA A 121 12.30 16.32 15.30
N THR A 122 11.74 15.54 14.38
CA THR A 122 12.37 15.16 13.10
C THR A 122 11.70 15.88 11.94
N ILE A 123 12.49 16.30 10.95
CA ILE A 123 11.96 16.75 9.66
C ILE A 123 11.42 15.53 8.92
N GLU A 124 10.12 15.54 8.62
CA GLU A 124 9.46 14.48 7.86
C GLU A 124 9.56 14.71 6.36
N GLU A 125 9.46 15.97 5.93
CA GLU A 125 9.46 16.32 4.52
C GLU A 125 10.09 17.70 4.30
N VAL A 126 10.75 17.86 3.15
CA VAL A 126 11.27 19.15 2.69
C VAL A 126 10.79 19.37 1.26
N SER A 127 10.03 20.44 1.05
CA SER A 127 9.62 20.85 -0.29
C SER A 127 10.38 22.10 -0.70
N GLU A 128 10.82 22.12 -1.96
CA GLU A 128 11.62 23.20 -2.54
C GLU A 128 10.95 23.73 -3.82
N LEU A 129 10.75 25.04 -3.88
CA LEU A 129 10.25 25.75 -5.06
C LEU A 129 11.28 26.77 -5.53
N LYS A 130 11.62 26.72 -6.83
CA LYS A 130 12.59 27.62 -7.47
C LYS A 130 11.92 28.41 -8.57
N ASP A 131 12.09 29.73 -8.55
CA ASP A 131 11.68 30.58 -9.66
C ASP A 131 12.67 31.73 -9.89
N THR A 132 12.54 32.38 -11.03
CA THR A 132 13.34 33.55 -11.43
C THR A 132 12.68 34.88 -11.02
N SER A 133 11.37 34.89 -10.82
CA SER A 133 10.63 36.05 -10.27
C SER A 133 9.99 35.68 -8.94
N LEU A 134 9.99 36.63 -8.01
CA LEU A 134 9.29 36.52 -6.74
C LEU A 134 7.77 36.40 -6.93
N GLU A 135 7.18 37.13 -7.88
CA GLU A 135 5.73 37.12 -8.12
C GLU A 135 5.27 35.73 -8.58
N ARG A 136 6.00 35.12 -9.52
CA ARG A 136 5.72 33.75 -9.99
C ARG A 136 5.91 32.72 -8.89
N LEU A 137 6.85 32.95 -7.99
CA LEU A 137 7.04 32.07 -6.83
C LEU A 137 5.83 32.15 -5.90
N LEU A 138 5.33 33.36 -5.61
CA LEU A 138 4.15 33.57 -4.76
C LEU A 138 2.89 32.91 -5.33
N ASP A 139 2.68 33.00 -6.65
CA ASP A 139 1.56 32.38 -7.35
C ASP A 139 1.58 30.84 -7.29
N ARG A 140 2.76 30.25 -7.06
CA ARG A 140 3.00 28.80 -7.05
C ARG A 140 3.30 28.24 -5.67
N ILE A 141 3.09 29.02 -4.59
CA ILE A 141 3.28 28.56 -3.20
C ILE A 141 2.39 27.36 -2.86
N ASP A 142 1.28 27.18 -3.57
CA ASP A 142 0.39 26.04 -3.38
C ASP A 142 1.07 24.69 -3.72
N GLU A 143 2.00 24.66 -4.68
CA GLU A 143 2.77 23.46 -5.06
C GLU A 143 3.55 22.87 -3.87
N PRO A 144 4.49 23.61 -3.23
CA PRO A 144 5.27 23.05 -2.13
C PRO A 144 4.44 22.73 -0.89
N VAL A 145 3.36 23.49 -0.63
CA VAL A 145 2.44 23.17 0.48
C VAL A 145 1.69 21.86 0.20
N LYS A 146 1.25 21.63 -1.05
CA LYS A 146 0.62 20.34 -1.43
C LYS A 146 1.59 19.18 -1.29
N ASP A 147 2.85 19.38 -1.63
CA ASP A 147 3.87 18.33 -1.51
C ASP A 147 4.17 17.98 -0.05
N LEU A 148 4.29 18.98 0.83
CA LEU A 148 4.38 18.76 2.29
C LEU A 148 3.16 18.03 2.86
N VAL A 149 1.98 18.26 2.30
CA VAL A 149 0.74 17.62 2.77
C VAL A 149 0.57 16.21 2.21
N ARG A 150 1.07 15.92 1.01
CA ARG A 150 1.07 14.57 0.44
C ARG A 150 1.93 13.60 1.26
N SER A 151 3.07 14.07 1.79
CA SER A 151 3.94 13.24 2.62
C SER A 151 3.31 12.87 3.98
N LEU A 152 2.41 13.70 4.52
CA LEU A 152 1.60 13.36 5.70
C LEU A 152 0.66 12.17 5.46
N GLY A 153 0.32 11.87 4.20
CA GLY A 153 -0.45 10.70 3.79
C GLY A 153 0.38 9.45 3.45
N ALA A 154 1.71 9.56 3.39
CA ALA A 154 2.61 8.50 2.93
C ALA A 154 3.71 8.21 3.96
N LYS A 155 3.48 7.24 4.86
CA LYS A 155 4.51 6.77 5.79
C LYS A 155 5.43 5.73 5.13
N LYS A 156 6.67 6.10 4.80
CA LYS A 156 7.88 5.27 5.01
C LYS A 156 9.16 6.13 5.02
N PRO A 157 10.19 5.74 5.80
CA PRO A 157 11.27 6.64 6.21
C PRO A 157 12.40 6.67 5.19
N GLN A 158 12.99 7.84 4.96
CA GLN A 158 14.32 7.90 4.35
C GLN A 158 15.25 8.88 5.05
N LYS A 159 16.45 8.34 5.26
CA LYS A 159 17.63 8.87 5.92
C LYS A 159 18.26 9.93 5.00
N ILE A 160 18.40 11.17 5.47
CA ILE A 160 19.28 12.15 4.82
C ILE A 160 20.61 12.15 5.56
N SER A 161 21.68 11.79 4.86
CA SER A 161 23.05 12.17 5.21
C SER A 161 23.45 13.36 4.35
N SER A 162 23.88 14.46 4.96
CA SER A 162 24.74 15.46 4.33
C SER A 162 26.02 15.59 5.13
N SER A 163 27.15 15.54 4.42
CA SER A 163 28.51 15.73 4.88
C SER A 163 28.85 17.20 5.20
N SER A 164 29.43 17.41 6.40
CA SER A 164 30.68 18.14 6.76
C SER A 164 30.94 19.60 6.30
N PRO A 165 31.65 20.46 7.08
CA PRO A 165 33.00 20.17 7.65
C PRO A 165 33.41 20.76 9.04
N SER A 166 34.39 20.07 9.68
CA SER A 166 35.57 20.56 10.48
C SER A 166 35.34 21.41 11.76
N GLN A 167 35.98 21.25 12.95
CA GLN A 167 37.16 20.53 13.46
C GLN A 167 37.20 20.62 15.02
N ALA A 168 37.96 19.70 15.67
CA ALA A 168 38.49 19.68 17.05
C ALA A 168 37.48 19.39 18.21
N GLU A 169 37.73 18.56 19.24
CA GLU A 169 38.97 18.07 19.85
C GLU A 169 38.72 16.80 20.73
N LYS A 170 39.67 15.85 20.67
CA LYS A 170 40.21 14.87 21.67
C LYS A 170 39.36 13.84 22.47
N THR A 171 39.87 12.61 22.31
CA THR A 171 40.19 11.51 23.28
C THR A 171 39.25 10.32 23.56
N SER A 172 39.84 9.16 23.20
CA SER A 172 39.97 7.89 23.94
C SER A 172 38.86 6.82 23.94
N THR A 173 39.12 5.80 23.10
CA THR A 173 39.46 4.40 23.48
C THR A 173 38.36 3.32 23.53
N SER A 174 38.58 2.31 22.66
CA SER A 174 38.20 0.87 22.69
C SER A 174 36.69 0.55 22.63
N ALA A 175 36.20 -0.48 21.92
CA ALA A 175 36.81 -1.71 21.45
C ALA A 175 36.12 -2.24 20.18
N GLU A 176 36.86 -3.13 19.53
CA GLU A 176 36.66 -3.92 18.33
C GLU A 176 35.48 -4.92 18.42
N VAL A 177 34.87 -5.27 17.28
CA VAL A 177 34.68 -6.65 16.78
C VAL A 177 33.77 -6.63 15.53
N GLU A 178 34.16 -7.47 14.58
CA GLU A 178 33.89 -7.49 13.15
C GLU A 178 32.46 -7.83 12.71
N THR A 179 32.06 -7.23 11.58
CA THR A 179 31.05 -7.76 10.64
C THR A 179 31.64 -8.83 9.73
N PRO A 180 30.80 -9.71 9.15
CA PRO A 180 30.89 -10.01 7.74
C PRO A 180 29.72 -9.39 6.96
N SER A 181 30.13 -8.75 5.88
CA SER A 181 29.43 -8.01 4.85
C SER A 181 28.44 -8.84 4.01
N ARG A 182 27.44 -8.15 3.43
CA ARG A 182 26.70 -8.58 2.23
C ARG A 182 27.03 -7.60 1.08
N PRO A 183 27.13 -8.04 -0.18
CA PRO A 183 27.57 -7.17 -1.28
C PRO A 183 26.50 -6.16 -1.69
N LYS A 184 26.98 -4.99 -2.15
CA LYS A 184 26.27 -3.93 -2.88
C LYS A 184 25.79 -4.43 -4.25
N ASP A 185 24.67 -3.92 -4.76
CA ASP A 185 24.69 -2.96 -5.89
C ASP A 185 23.31 -2.32 -6.20
N SER A 186 23.38 -1.06 -6.68
CA SER A 186 22.52 -0.23 -7.58
C SER A 186 20.99 -0.45 -7.67
N GLY A 187 20.11 0.56 -7.79
CA GLY A 187 20.29 1.96 -8.19
C GLY A 187 19.47 2.30 -9.44
N VAL A 188 18.13 2.25 -9.37
CA VAL A 188 17.17 2.89 -10.31
C VAL A 188 15.95 3.32 -9.49
N GLU A 189 15.61 4.62 -9.50
CA GLU A 189 14.35 5.14 -8.94
C GLU A 189 13.19 4.61 -9.79
N GLU A 190 12.29 3.87 -9.17
CA GLU A 190 11.22 3.14 -9.81
C GLU A 190 9.94 3.99 -9.80
N THR A 191 9.42 4.37 -10.97
CA THR A 191 8.14 5.07 -11.11
C THR A 191 6.97 4.21 -10.61
N ASP A 192 5.83 4.78 -10.21
CA ASP A 192 4.66 4.00 -9.73
C ASP A 192 4.17 2.97 -10.78
N GLU A 193 4.38 3.27 -12.06
CA GLU A 193 4.13 2.39 -13.20
C GLU A 193 5.15 1.25 -13.25
N GLU A 194 6.44 1.52 -13.06
CA GLU A 194 7.48 0.49 -12.94
C GLU A 194 7.29 -0.34 -11.67
N ALA A 195 6.85 0.25 -10.56
CA ALA A 195 6.60 -0.43 -9.29
C ALA A 195 5.38 -1.36 -9.39
N LEU A 196 4.31 -0.93 -10.05
CA LEU A 196 3.14 -1.76 -10.33
C LEU A 196 3.48 -2.85 -11.36
N GLU A 197 4.20 -2.52 -12.42
CA GLU A 197 4.69 -3.50 -13.37
C GLU A 197 5.63 -4.49 -12.72
N ARG A 198 6.52 -4.07 -11.82
CA ARG A 198 7.43 -4.93 -11.07
C ARG A 198 6.66 -5.73 -10.04
N LEU A 199 5.58 -5.24 -9.45
CA LEU A 199 4.70 -6.02 -8.57
C LEU A 199 3.94 -7.10 -9.35
N ILE A 200 3.36 -6.75 -10.50
CA ILE A 200 2.68 -7.69 -11.40
C ILE A 200 3.68 -8.69 -11.98
N ARG A 201 4.86 -8.23 -12.39
CA ARG A 201 5.97 -9.04 -12.91
C ARG A 201 6.58 -9.92 -11.83
N ASN A 202 6.79 -9.43 -10.61
CA ASN A 202 7.24 -10.22 -9.47
C ASN A 202 6.19 -11.22 -9.02
N ALA A 203 4.90 -10.87 -9.06
CA ALA A 203 3.80 -11.79 -8.79
C ALA A 203 3.77 -12.89 -9.87
N LYS A 204 3.82 -12.52 -11.16
CA LYS A 204 3.91 -13.45 -12.29
C LYS A 204 5.20 -14.30 -12.27
N GLU A 205 6.33 -13.73 -11.90
CA GLU A 205 7.62 -14.41 -11.78
C GLU A 205 7.66 -15.32 -10.56
N LYS A 206 7.08 -14.94 -9.42
CA LYS A 206 6.91 -15.86 -8.27
C LYS A 206 5.94 -16.99 -8.63
N LEU A 207 4.91 -16.69 -9.42
CA LEU A 207 4.02 -17.65 -10.07
C LEU A 207 4.69 -18.45 -11.19
N LYS A 208 5.90 -18.15 -11.65
CA LYS A 208 6.62 -18.94 -12.69
C LYS A 208 7.84 -19.68 -12.13
N LYS A 209 8.66 -19.03 -11.29
CA LYS A 209 9.89 -19.54 -10.66
C LYS A 209 9.64 -20.67 -9.66
N GLN A 210 8.42 -20.83 -9.14
CA GLN A 210 8.08 -21.97 -8.28
C GLN A 210 7.70 -23.25 -9.07
N ASP A 211 7.61 -23.19 -10.42
CA ASP A 211 7.57 -24.39 -11.27
C ASP A 211 8.98 -24.85 -11.70
N THR A 212 10.03 -24.04 -11.48
CA THR A 212 11.35 -24.23 -12.10
C THR A 212 12.47 -24.56 -11.11
N ASN A 213 12.16 -25.22 -9.99
CA ASN A 213 13.15 -25.76 -9.07
C ASN A 213 12.98 -27.29 -8.89
N GLN A 214 13.32 -28.02 -9.94
CA GLN A 214 13.92 -29.36 -9.84
C GLN A 214 15.09 -29.38 -10.83
N SER A 215 16.33 -29.41 -10.31
CA SER A 215 17.52 -29.67 -11.14
C SER A 215 17.55 -31.14 -11.57
N PRO A 216 18.04 -31.46 -12.79
CA PRO A 216 17.99 -32.82 -13.34
C PRO A 216 19.29 -33.64 -13.20
N SER A 217 19.09 -34.97 -13.35
CA SER A 217 19.96 -35.98 -14.01
C SER A 217 20.92 -36.83 -13.11
N PRO A 218 21.32 -38.07 -13.49
CA PRO A 218 21.42 -38.57 -14.88
C PRO A 218 20.85 -39.96 -15.27
N GLN A 219 20.48 -40.03 -16.57
CA GLN A 219 20.41 -41.19 -17.51
C GLN A 219 19.28 -42.21 -17.30
N GLU A 220 18.45 -42.62 -18.29
CA GLU A 220 18.75 -43.04 -19.67
C GLU A 220 17.59 -42.83 -20.68
N ALA A 221 17.99 -42.53 -21.94
CA ALA A 221 17.50 -43.02 -23.23
C ALA A 221 16.03 -42.90 -23.72
N SER A 222 15.89 -42.00 -24.72
CA SER A 222 15.38 -42.23 -26.10
C SER A 222 14.00 -41.68 -26.54
N LEU A 223 14.06 -40.94 -27.68
CA LEU A 223 13.02 -40.54 -28.66
C LEU A 223 12.46 -39.09 -28.59
N PRO A 224 12.05 -38.51 -29.74
CA PRO A 224 12.72 -37.44 -30.53
C PRO A 224 12.31 -35.99 -30.12
N PRO A 225 13.00 -34.93 -30.62
CA PRO A 225 12.78 -33.58 -30.14
C PRO A 225 11.44 -33.03 -30.64
N SER A 226 10.48 -32.90 -29.72
CA SER A 226 9.19 -32.26 -29.97
C SER A 226 9.15 -30.96 -29.16
N GLN A 227 9.41 -29.85 -29.86
CA GLN A 227 9.09 -28.46 -29.54
C GLN A 227 9.19 -28.04 -28.06
N GLU A 228 10.25 -27.29 -27.75
CA GLU A 228 10.36 -26.43 -26.56
C GLU A 228 9.07 -25.61 -26.36
N PRO A 229 8.60 -25.42 -25.10
CA PRO A 229 7.46 -24.56 -24.86
C PRO A 229 7.83 -23.12 -25.23
N SER A 230 7.23 -22.67 -26.33
CA SER A 230 7.29 -21.30 -26.82
C SER A 230 6.98 -20.31 -25.70
N THR A 231 7.82 -19.29 -25.61
CA THR A 231 7.58 -17.91 -25.16
C THR A 231 6.17 -17.65 -24.59
N PRO A 232 6.01 -17.07 -23.37
CA PRO A 232 4.67 -16.77 -22.86
C PRO A 232 3.90 -15.92 -23.87
N ALA A 233 2.72 -16.42 -24.24
CA ALA A 233 1.93 -16.01 -25.39
C ALA A 233 1.67 -14.49 -25.45
N PRO A 234 1.59 -13.90 -26.67
CA PRO A 234 1.32 -12.49 -26.90
C PRO A 234 0.10 -11.93 -26.14
N GLU A 235 -0.92 -12.76 -25.88
CA GLU A 235 -2.11 -12.44 -25.07
C GLU A 235 -1.79 -11.82 -23.71
N VAL A 236 -0.81 -12.33 -22.97
CA VAL A 236 -0.55 -11.88 -21.58
C VAL A 236 0.15 -10.53 -21.53
N LYS A 237 0.95 -10.20 -22.56
CA LYS A 237 1.61 -8.89 -22.70
C LYS A 237 0.60 -7.84 -23.16
N GLU A 238 -0.23 -8.19 -24.13
CA GLU A 238 -1.29 -7.34 -24.65
C GLU A 238 -2.34 -7.01 -23.58
N GLU A 239 -2.68 -7.99 -22.73
CA GLU A 239 -3.59 -7.79 -21.60
C GLU A 239 -3.00 -6.86 -20.53
N ALA A 240 -1.71 -6.98 -20.24
CA ALA A 240 -1.02 -6.11 -19.30
C ALA A 240 -0.88 -4.67 -19.83
N SER A 241 -0.51 -4.49 -21.10
CA SER A 241 -0.43 -3.17 -21.74
C SER A 241 -1.82 -2.51 -21.84
N THR A 242 -2.86 -3.30 -22.13
CA THR A 242 -4.24 -2.81 -22.14
C THR A 242 -4.71 -2.38 -20.75
N LEU A 243 -4.30 -3.08 -19.68
CA LEU A 243 -4.61 -2.68 -18.30
C LEU A 243 -3.90 -1.37 -17.91
N LEU A 244 -2.63 -1.20 -18.31
CA LEU A 244 -1.84 0.02 -18.08
C LEU A 244 -2.39 1.22 -18.86
N GLU A 245 -2.77 1.02 -20.11
CA GLU A 245 -3.34 2.08 -20.93
C GLU A 245 -4.73 2.51 -20.42
N ASN A 246 -5.55 1.55 -19.97
CA ASN A 246 -6.80 1.84 -19.26
C ASN A 246 -6.58 2.49 -17.88
N PHE A 247 -5.50 2.19 -17.19
CA PHE A 247 -5.14 2.84 -15.92
C PHE A 247 -4.91 4.33 -16.11
N ARG A 248 -4.26 4.71 -17.22
CA ARG A 248 -3.92 6.11 -17.55
C ARG A 248 -5.12 6.94 -17.99
N GLN A 249 -6.10 6.33 -18.66
CA GLN A 249 -7.25 7.05 -19.22
C GLN A 249 -8.44 7.20 -18.26
N ASN A 250 -8.50 6.45 -17.16
CA ASN A 250 -9.64 6.48 -16.25
C ASN A 250 -9.34 7.28 -14.96
N PRO A 251 -10.29 8.13 -14.53
CA PRO A 251 -10.13 8.94 -13.32
C PRO A 251 -10.20 8.13 -12.02
N TRP A 252 -9.61 8.68 -10.96
CA TRP A 252 -9.48 8.07 -9.63
C TRP A 252 -10.46 8.64 -8.61
N GLY A 253 -11.19 7.76 -7.93
CA GLY A 253 -11.88 8.06 -6.68
C GLY A 253 -10.97 7.68 -5.53
N ILE A 254 -10.50 8.66 -4.76
CA ILE A 254 -9.58 8.42 -3.65
C ILE A 254 -10.33 8.77 -2.38
N ILE A 255 -10.17 7.98 -1.31
CA ILE A 255 -10.69 8.18 0.06
C ILE A 255 -11.92 7.31 0.40
N LEU A 256 -13.10 7.57 -0.16
CA LEU A 256 -14.34 6.91 0.28
C LEU A 256 -15.30 6.62 -0.87
N GLN A 257 -15.62 5.34 -1.09
CA GLN A 257 -16.68 4.90 -2.01
C GLN A 257 -17.92 4.53 -1.20
N LEU A 258 -19.06 5.14 -1.51
CA LEU A 258 -20.35 4.64 -1.02
C LEU A 258 -21.20 4.22 -2.20
N GLY A 259 -21.97 3.15 -2.04
CA GLY A 259 -22.91 2.70 -3.05
C GLY A 259 -24.08 1.92 -2.46
N ILE A 260 -25.22 1.99 -3.12
CA ILE A 260 -26.35 1.10 -2.85
C ILE A 260 -26.25 -0.10 -3.80
N THR A 261 -26.05 0.19 -5.08
CA THR A 261 -25.82 -0.78 -6.17
C THR A 261 -24.65 -0.34 -7.04
N GLY A 262 -24.19 -1.20 -7.96
CA GLY A 262 -23.07 -0.88 -8.88
C GLY A 262 -23.37 0.27 -9.84
N ASP A 263 -24.65 0.60 -10.05
CA ASP A 263 -25.08 1.75 -10.84
C ASP A 263 -25.35 2.99 -9.98
N ALA A 264 -25.66 2.79 -8.69
CA ALA A 264 -25.93 3.85 -7.72
C ALA A 264 -24.78 3.92 -6.68
N GLN A 265 -23.63 4.41 -7.12
CA GLN A 265 -22.43 4.55 -6.32
C GLN A 265 -21.71 5.89 -6.61
N ILE A 266 -21.01 6.46 -5.62
CA ILE A 266 -20.41 7.81 -5.70
C ILE A 266 -19.50 7.96 -6.91
N TYR A 267 -18.50 7.08 -7.02
CA TYR A 267 -17.63 7.03 -8.20
C TYR A 267 -18.14 5.97 -9.14
N ASN A 268 -18.25 6.31 -10.43
CA ASN A 268 -18.79 5.43 -11.45
C ASN A 268 -17.92 4.16 -11.60
N LYS A 269 -18.54 3.01 -11.91
CA LYS A 269 -17.85 1.71 -12.09
C LYS A 269 -16.70 1.68 -13.10
N LYS A 270 -16.60 2.66 -14.00
CA LYS A 270 -15.47 2.84 -14.92
C LYS A 270 -14.22 3.43 -14.25
N TRP A 271 -14.38 4.10 -13.11
CA TRP A 271 -13.31 4.74 -12.36
C TRP A 271 -12.45 3.70 -11.65
N ASN A 272 -11.22 4.11 -11.37
CA ASN A 272 -10.34 3.39 -10.46
C ASN A 272 -10.59 3.92 -9.04
N PHE A 273 -10.49 3.06 -8.03
CA PHE A 273 -10.72 3.44 -6.66
C PHE A 273 -9.56 3.06 -5.74
N ALA A 274 -9.18 3.96 -4.85
CA ALA A 274 -8.20 3.73 -3.79
C ALA A 274 -8.72 4.24 -2.44
N GLY A 275 -8.93 3.33 -1.49
CA GLY A 275 -9.37 3.67 -0.13
C GLY A 275 -10.34 2.65 0.47
N VAL A 276 -11.37 3.14 1.14
CA VAL A 276 -12.42 2.33 1.78
C VAL A 276 -13.73 2.48 1.04
N GLY A 277 -14.45 1.38 0.85
CA GLY A 277 -15.67 1.36 0.07
C GLY A 277 -16.74 0.53 0.73
N TRP A 278 -17.94 1.10 0.81
CA TRP A 278 -19.09 0.51 1.45
C TRP A 278 -20.28 0.47 0.50
N GLY A 279 -20.64 -0.74 0.10
CA GLY A 279 -21.84 -1.07 -0.68
C GLY A 279 -22.94 -1.63 0.20
N LEU A 280 -24.15 -1.09 0.12
CA LEU A 280 -25.29 -1.72 0.81
C LEU A 280 -25.60 -3.09 0.20
N PHE A 281 -25.65 -3.20 -1.13
CA PHE A 281 -25.89 -4.47 -1.83
C PHE A 281 -24.72 -4.85 -2.72
N THR A 282 -24.37 -4.01 -3.68
CA THR A 282 -23.30 -4.31 -4.65
C THR A 282 -22.39 -3.11 -4.86
N LEU A 283 -21.12 -3.37 -5.15
CA LEU A 283 -20.18 -2.39 -5.69
C LEU A 283 -19.59 -2.95 -6.97
N GLU A 284 -19.40 -2.11 -7.97
CA GLU A 284 -18.72 -2.49 -9.20
C GLU A 284 -17.57 -1.52 -9.47
N ASN A 285 -16.36 -2.04 -9.56
CA ASN A 285 -15.16 -1.25 -9.78
C ASN A 285 -14.31 -1.88 -10.88
N ARG A 286 -13.55 -1.05 -11.59
CA ARG A 286 -12.57 -1.56 -12.55
C ARG A 286 -11.34 -2.04 -11.78
N ILE A 287 -10.66 -1.10 -11.14
CA ILE A 287 -9.52 -1.35 -10.27
C ILE A 287 -9.89 -0.86 -8.88
N TYR A 288 -9.67 -1.70 -7.88
CA TYR A 288 -9.92 -1.37 -6.50
C TYR A 288 -8.67 -1.64 -5.66
N ILE A 289 -8.23 -0.63 -4.93
CA ILE A 289 -7.09 -0.71 -4.01
C ILE A 289 -7.55 -0.32 -2.61
N GLY A 290 -7.43 -1.22 -1.64
CA GLY A 290 -7.79 -0.97 -0.23
C GLY A 290 -8.83 -1.94 0.29
N TYR A 291 -9.87 -1.42 0.95
CA TYR A 291 -10.88 -2.24 1.63
C TYR A 291 -12.24 -2.08 0.98
N GLU A 292 -12.78 -3.13 0.38
CA GLU A 292 -14.07 -3.15 -0.30
C GLU A 292 -15.07 -4.03 0.47
N PHE A 293 -16.19 -3.44 0.86
CA PHE A 293 -17.27 -4.11 1.58
C PHE A 293 -18.56 -3.99 0.78
N ALA A 294 -19.26 -5.09 0.52
CA ALA A 294 -20.67 -5.03 0.09
C ALA A 294 -21.45 -6.26 0.55
N PHE A 295 -22.70 -6.11 0.99
CA PHE A 295 -23.45 -7.22 1.58
C PHE A 295 -23.68 -8.39 0.61
N ILE A 296 -24.06 -8.10 -0.63
CA ILE A 296 -24.35 -9.13 -1.64
C ILE A 296 -23.12 -9.40 -2.49
N ARG A 297 -22.70 -8.45 -3.33
CA ARG A 297 -21.65 -8.70 -4.33
C ARG A 297 -20.78 -7.47 -4.54
N PRO A 298 -19.62 -7.39 -3.88
CA PRO A 298 -18.53 -6.53 -4.33
C PRO A 298 -17.86 -7.18 -5.55
N SER A 299 -17.68 -6.42 -6.62
CA SER A 299 -17.12 -6.89 -7.88
C SER A 299 -16.04 -5.92 -8.37
N ALA A 300 -14.83 -6.44 -8.59
CA ALA A 300 -13.74 -5.69 -9.20
C ALA A 300 -13.16 -6.45 -10.40
N HIS A 301 -12.58 -5.77 -11.40
CA HIS A 301 -11.77 -6.49 -12.39
C HIS A 301 -10.41 -6.84 -11.79
N VAL A 302 -9.79 -5.87 -11.11
CA VAL A 302 -8.56 -6.06 -10.34
C VAL A 302 -8.80 -5.58 -8.92
N MET A 303 -8.52 -6.44 -7.95
CA MET A 303 -8.66 -6.14 -6.53
C MET A 303 -7.30 -6.28 -5.83
N MET A 304 -6.87 -5.21 -5.16
CA MET A 304 -5.66 -5.19 -4.34
C MET A 304 -6.02 -4.77 -2.91
N GLY A 305 -5.96 -5.70 -1.96
CA GLY A 305 -6.29 -5.42 -0.56
C GLY A 305 -7.31 -6.41 0.01
N TYR A 306 -8.33 -5.92 0.71
CA TYR A 306 -9.32 -6.74 1.41
C TYR A 306 -10.70 -6.58 0.81
N GLN A 307 -11.30 -7.66 0.32
CA GLN A 307 -12.64 -7.68 -0.24
C GLN A 307 -13.55 -8.56 0.61
N ILE A 308 -14.72 -8.07 1.00
CA ILE A 308 -15.70 -8.84 1.76
C ILE A 308 -17.14 -8.64 1.28
N GLY A 309 -17.86 -9.75 1.15
CA GLY A 309 -19.29 -9.75 0.86
C GLY A 309 -19.92 -11.13 0.87
N GLY A 310 -21.19 -11.26 0.49
CA GLY A 310 -21.83 -12.57 0.34
C GLY A 310 -21.22 -13.38 -0.80
N PHE A 311 -21.08 -12.77 -1.97
CA PHE A 311 -20.65 -13.38 -3.22
C PHE A 311 -19.54 -12.54 -3.89
N PRO A 312 -18.40 -12.27 -3.24
CA PRO A 312 -17.36 -11.42 -3.81
C PRO A 312 -16.78 -12.00 -5.11
N GLU A 313 -16.59 -11.13 -6.09
CA GLU A 313 -16.18 -11.48 -7.44
C GLU A 313 -14.99 -10.64 -7.88
N VAL A 314 -13.95 -11.30 -8.40
CA VAL A 314 -12.82 -10.63 -9.06
C VAL A 314 -12.63 -11.20 -10.45
N LYS A 315 -12.90 -10.38 -11.47
CA LYS A 315 -12.95 -10.83 -12.87
C LYS A 315 -11.58 -11.12 -13.48
N ARG A 316 -10.50 -10.61 -12.89
CA ARG A 316 -9.12 -10.88 -13.33
C ARG A 316 -8.23 -11.27 -12.17
N TYR A 317 -7.64 -10.28 -11.50
CA TYR A 317 -6.54 -10.51 -10.56
C TYR A 317 -6.89 -10.06 -9.15
N LEU A 318 -6.75 -10.97 -8.19
CA LEU A 318 -6.83 -10.69 -6.76
C LEU A 318 -5.42 -10.69 -6.16
N LEU A 319 -5.03 -9.59 -5.51
CA LEU A 319 -3.83 -9.49 -4.70
C LEU A 319 -4.23 -9.09 -3.28
N GLY A 320 -4.41 -10.07 -2.40
CA GLY A 320 -4.78 -9.82 -1.00
C GLY A 320 -5.76 -10.85 -0.45
N VAL A 321 -6.77 -10.38 0.27
CA VAL A 321 -7.71 -11.23 1.00
C VAL A 321 -9.12 -11.06 0.43
N GLN A 322 -9.79 -12.18 0.19
CA GLN A 322 -11.18 -12.21 -0.23
C GLN A 322 -11.98 -13.08 0.74
N HIS A 323 -13.01 -12.50 1.34
CA HIS A 323 -13.85 -13.16 2.32
C HIS A 323 -15.32 -13.11 1.89
N GLY A 324 -15.98 -14.27 1.85
CA GLY A 324 -17.40 -14.32 1.55
C GLY A 324 -17.99 -15.70 1.67
N PHE A 325 -19.26 -15.85 1.33
CA PHE A 325 -19.90 -17.16 1.29
C PHE A 325 -19.45 -17.93 0.04
N ILE A 326 -19.43 -17.26 -1.11
CA ILE A 326 -18.91 -17.79 -2.38
C ILE A 326 -17.91 -16.80 -2.97
N ASN A 327 -16.63 -17.19 -2.95
CA ASN A 327 -15.53 -16.39 -3.47
C ASN A 327 -15.18 -16.85 -4.89
N THR A 328 -15.20 -15.92 -5.84
CA THR A 328 -14.85 -16.21 -7.24
C THR A 328 -13.73 -15.30 -7.73
N VAL A 329 -12.67 -15.91 -8.27
CA VAL A 329 -11.62 -15.23 -9.03
C VAL A 329 -11.51 -15.88 -10.41
N GLU A 330 -11.78 -15.10 -11.44
CA GLU A 330 -11.93 -15.61 -12.80
C GLU A 330 -10.62 -15.92 -13.54
N ILE A 331 -9.49 -15.38 -13.06
CA ILE A 331 -8.16 -15.68 -13.63
C ILE A 331 -7.24 -16.19 -12.50
N SER A 332 -6.58 -15.29 -11.79
CA SER A 332 -5.53 -15.67 -10.83
C SER A 332 -5.57 -14.86 -9.54
N ALA A 333 -5.23 -15.52 -8.45
CA ALA A 333 -5.20 -14.95 -7.11
C ALA A 333 -3.85 -15.16 -6.42
N LEU A 334 -3.39 -14.10 -5.75
CA LEU A 334 -2.26 -14.11 -4.83
C LEU A 334 -2.77 -13.65 -3.46
N GLY A 335 -2.84 -14.57 -2.50
CA GLY A 335 -3.19 -14.25 -1.12
C GLY A 335 -4.11 -15.28 -0.47
N TRP A 336 -5.19 -14.82 0.16
CA TRP A 336 -6.05 -15.67 0.98
C TRP A 336 -7.52 -15.54 0.57
N GLN A 337 -8.13 -16.68 0.25
CA GLN A 337 -9.58 -16.78 0.11
C GLN A 337 -10.17 -17.54 1.31
N ALA A 338 -11.12 -16.93 1.99
CA ALA A 338 -11.84 -17.51 3.11
C ALA A 338 -13.34 -17.50 2.81
N GLY A 339 -13.98 -18.65 2.72
CA GLY A 339 -15.41 -18.72 2.41
C GLY A 339 -16.00 -20.12 2.43
N PHE A 340 -17.30 -20.27 2.21
CA PHE A 340 -17.89 -21.61 2.14
C PHE A 340 -17.48 -22.32 0.83
N ILE A 341 -17.46 -21.57 -0.28
CA ILE A 341 -16.98 -22.02 -1.58
C ILE A 341 -15.91 -21.05 -2.07
N ASN A 342 -14.74 -21.55 -2.47
CA ASN A 342 -13.68 -20.75 -3.10
C ASN A 342 -13.35 -21.31 -4.48
N THR A 343 -13.41 -20.47 -5.50
CA THR A 343 -13.08 -20.83 -6.88
C THR A 343 -12.07 -19.85 -7.47
N THR A 344 -10.97 -20.38 -8.03
CA THR A 344 -10.00 -19.61 -8.82
C THR A 344 -9.75 -20.34 -10.14
N ARG A 345 -10.03 -19.74 -11.29
CA ARG A 345 -10.05 -20.49 -12.56
C ARG A 345 -8.67 -21.05 -12.96
N ASP A 346 -7.62 -20.24 -12.87
CA ASP A 346 -6.30 -20.60 -13.39
C ASP A 346 -5.29 -20.90 -12.29
N GLN A 347 -4.87 -19.89 -11.52
CA GLN A 347 -3.80 -20.04 -10.53
C GLN A 347 -4.12 -19.38 -9.20
N MET A 348 -3.94 -20.15 -8.12
CA MET A 348 -4.00 -19.67 -6.75
C MET A 348 -2.63 -19.82 -6.09
N LEU A 349 -2.03 -18.71 -5.65
CA LEU A 349 -0.82 -18.70 -4.84
C LEU A 349 -1.15 -18.18 -3.44
N GLY A 350 -1.07 -19.06 -2.44
CA GLY A 350 -1.40 -18.74 -1.05
C GLY A 350 -2.36 -19.73 -0.43
N PHE A 351 -3.43 -19.23 0.20
CA PHE A 351 -4.31 -20.01 1.07
C PHE A 351 -5.76 -20.01 0.57
N GLN A 352 -6.37 -21.18 0.47
CA GLN A 352 -7.82 -21.32 0.31
C GLN A 352 -8.39 -22.05 1.51
N GLN A 353 -9.33 -21.43 2.20
CA GLN A 353 -10.02 -22.01 3.35
C GLN A 353 -11.53 -22.01 3.08
N GLY A 354 -12.15 -23.20 3.09
CA GLY A 354 -13.60 -23.29 2.90
C GLY A 354 -14.17 -24.69 2.95
N PHE A 355 -15.46 -24.85 2.71
CA PHE A 355 -16.06 -26.18 2.59
C PHE A 355 -15.68 -26.83 1.26
N LEU A 356 -15.75 -26.06 0.16
CA LEU A 356 -15.31 -26.46 -1.18
C LEU A 356 -14.24 -25.51 -1.70
N ASN A 357 -13.09 -26.05 -2.10
CA ASN A 357 -12.03 -25.28 -2.76
C ASN A 357 -11.75 -25.86 -4.14
N THR A 358 -11.87 -25.05 -5.19
CA THR A 358 -11.60 -25.44 -6.58
C THR A 358 -10.60 -24.48 -7.21
N THR A 359 -9.56 -25.00 -7.85
CA THR A 359 -8.65 -24.19 -8.65
C THR A 359 -8.03 -24.93 -9.83
N GLY A 360 -7.53 -24.21 -10.84
CA GLY A 360 -6.69 -24.82 -11.87
C GLY A 360 -5.40 -25.38 -11.26
N THR A 361 -4.52 -24.49 -10.83
CA THR A 361 -3.27 -24.83 -10.14
C THR A 361 -3.25 -24.14 -8.79
N ILE A 362 -2.82 -24.83 -7.73
CA ILE A 362 -2.49 -24.19 -6.46
C ILE A 362 -1.02 -24.33 -6.12
N ARG A 363 -0.43 -23.23 -5.68
CA ARG A 363 0.84 -23.20 -4.96
C ARG A 363 0.61 -22.67 -3.55
N GLY A 364 0.61 -23.56 -2.57
CA GLY A 364 0.27 -23.19 -1.18
C GLY A 364 -0.63 -24.20 -0.52
N VAL A 365 -1.67 -23.73 0.19
CA VAL A 365 -2.47 -24.55 1.09
C VAL A 365 -3.96 -24.47 0.74
N GLN A 366 -4.61 -25.63 0.59
CA GLN A 366 -6.06 -25.74 0.57
C GLN A 366 -6.54 -26.46 1.84
N LEU A 367 -7.38 -25.79 2.61
CA LEU A 367 -8.05 -26.35 3.78
C LEU A 367 -9.54 -26.40 3.50
N GLY A 368 -10.13 -27.58 3.45
CA GLY A 368 -11.56 -27.69 3.27
C GLY A 368 -12.15 -29.08 3.35
N PHE A 369 -13.46 -29.21 3.21
CA PHE A 369 -14.10 -30.54 3.21
C PHE A 369 -13.81 -31.27 1.90
N VAL A 370 -13.94 -30.56 0.77
CA VAL A 370 -13.53 -31.03 -0.56
C VAL A 370 -12.56 -30.05 -1.18
N ASN A 371 -11.40 -30.56 -1.60
CA ASN A 371 -10.41 -29.80 -2.34
C ASN A 371 -10.22 -30.42 -3.73
N THR A 372 -10.32 -29.61 -4.77
CA THR A 372 -10.13 -30.04 -6.16
C THR A 372 -9.15 -29.10 -6.87
N ALA A 373 -8.13 -29.68 -7.50
CA ALA A 373 -7.22 -28.94 -8.36
C ALA A 373 -6.76 -29.75 -9.57
N LYS A 374 -6.33 -29.12 -10.66
CA LYS A 374 -5.64 -29.83 -11.74
C LYS A 374 -4.19 -30.12 -11.35
N GLU A 375 -3.55 -29.19 -10.66
CA GLU A 375 -2.18 -29.32 -10.16
C GLU A 375 -2.02 -28.72 -8.77
N VAL A 376 -1.33 -29.43 -7.88
CA VAL A 376 -1.09 -29.03 -6.50
C VAL A 376 0.41 -28.99 -6.24
N ARG A 377 0.90 -27.83 -5.81
CA ARG A 377 2.26 -27.63 -5.28
C ARG A 377 2.17 -27.13 -3.85
N GLY A 378 2.09 -28.05 -2.90
CA GLY A 378 1.91 -27.71 -1.49
C GLY A 378 1.02 -28.70 -0.74
N ILE A 379 0.09 -28.19 0.06
CA ILE A 379 -0.68 -29.00 1.01
C ILE A 379 -2.17 -28.91 0.69
N GLN A 380 -2.83 -30.05 0.56
CA GLN A 380 -4.27 -30.15 0.63
C GLN A 380 -4.66 -30.87 1.93
N MET A 381 -5.59 -30.30 2.68
CA MET A 381 -6.16 -30.93 3.86
C MET A 381 -7.67 -30.93 3.77
N GLY A 382 -8.28 -32.10 3.85
CA GLY A 382 -9.73 -32.22 3.77
C GLY A 382 -10.29 -33.62 3.88
N PHE A 383 -11.62 -33.74 3.78
CA PHE A 383 -12.26 -35.06 3.77
C PHE A 383 -11.98 -35.78 2.44
N LEU A 384 -12.09 -35.03 1.34
CA LEU A 384 -11.80 -35.50 -0.02
C LEU A 384 -10.83 -34.54 -0.71
N ASN A 385 -9.69 -35.06 -1.15
CA ASN A 385 -8.71 -34.33 -1.96
C ASN A 385 -8.61 -34.97 -3.35
N VAL A 386 -8.82 -34.18 -4.39
CA VAL A 386 -8.77 -34.63 -5.78
C VAL A 386 -7.77 -33.77 -6.55
N THR A 387 -6.73 -34.38 -7.12
CA THR A 387 -5.81 -33.67 -8.01
C THR A 387 -5.47 -34.44 -9.28
N GLY A 388 -5.14 -33.70 -10.34
CA GLY A 388 -4.50 -34.28 -11.53
C GLY A 388 -3.03 -34.61 -11.28
N ARG A 389 -2.24 -33.60 -10.90
CA ARG A 389 -0.81 -33.73 -10.57
C ARG A 389 -0.55 -33.30 -9.13
N LEU A 390 0.16 -34.13 -8.36
CA LEU A 390 0.52 -33.85 -6.97
C LEU A 390 2.03 -33.65 -6.81
N TYR A 391 2.43 -32.45 -6.38
CA TYR A 391 3.78 -32.09 -5.96
C TYR A 391 3.71 -31.57 -4.51
N GLY A 392 3.52 -32.47 -3.55
CA GLY A 392 3.31 -32.11 -2.16
C GLY A 392 2.53 -33.17 -1.39
N ILE A 393 1.69 -32.73 -0.46
CA ILE A 393 1.03 -33.61 0.51
C ILE A 393 -0.48 -33.40 0.47
N GLN A 394 -1.23 -34.49 0.41
CA GLN A 394 -2.65 -34.51 0.70
C GLN A 394 -2.88 -35.21 2.04
N LEU A 395 -3.68 -34.60 2.90
CA LEU A 395 -4.11 -35.14 4.18
C LEU A 395 -5.64 -35.22 4.16
N GLY A 396 -6.18 -36.43 4.26
CA GLY A 396 -7.61 -36.60 4.19
C GLY A 396 -8.10 -38.04 4.27
N LEU A 397 -9.40 -38.21 4.45
CA LEU A 397 -9.99 -39.54 4.47
C LEU A 397 -9.83 -40.20 3.10
N LEU A 398 -10.06 -39.45 2.02
CA LEU A 398 -9.91 -39.91 0.64
C LEU A 398 -9.02 -38.94 -0.13
N ASN A 399 -7.91 -39.46 -0.67
CA ASN A 399 -6.95 -38.71 -1.47
C ASN A 399 -6.82 -39.37 -2.83
N THR A 400 -6.91 -38.60 -3.91
CA THR A 400 -6.73 -39.10 -5.28
C THR A 400 -5.78 -38.21 -6.06
N SER A 401 -4.87 -38.84 -6.81
CA SER A 401 -3.94 -38.14 -7.71
C SER A 401 -3.79 -38.93 -9.00
N ARG A 402 -3.92 -38.30 -10.18
CA ARG A 402 -3.69 -39.02 -11.45
C ARG A 402 -2.22 -39.26 -11.75
N GLN A 403 -1.35 -38.35 -11.32
CA GLN A 403 0.09 -38.37 -11.59
C GLN A 403 0.86 -37.91 -10.35
N ASN A 404 2.12 -38.37 -10.26
CA ASN A 404 3.11 -38.00 -9.23
C ASN A 404 2.78 -38.37 -7.78
N GLY A 405 1.58 -38.87 -7.50
CA GLY A 405 1.20 -39.47 -6.23
C GLY A 405 0.49 -40.80 -6.45
N LEU A 406 -0.02 -41.42 -5.38
CA LEU A 406 -0.80 -42.64 -5.52
C LEU A 406 -2.19 -42.34 -6.10
N PRO A 407 -2.72 -43.18 -7.02
CA PRO A 407 -4.05 -43.02 -7.60
C PRO A 407 -5.17 -42.83 -6.59
N PHE A 408 -5.06 -43.55 -5.47
CA PHE A 408 -5.99 -43.52 -4.35
C PHE A 408 -5.25 -43.82 -3.05
N MET A 409 -5.56 -43.09 -1.97
CA MET A 409 -4.99 -43.32 -0.64
C MET A 409 -5.90 -42.79 0.48
N ILE A 410 -5.90 -43.46 1.63
CA ILE A 410 -6.55 -43.02 2.87
C ILE A 410 -5.49 -42.43 3.81
N GLY A 411 -5.80 -41.31 4.47
CA GLY A 411 -4.91 -40.65 5.42
C GLY A 411 -3.96 -39.68 4.72
N ILE A 412 -2.83 -40.16 4.21
CA ILE A 412 -1.76 -39.31 3.66
C ILE A 412 -1.39 -39.78 2.25
N ASN A 413 -1.42 -38.87 1.27
CA ASN A 413 -0.86 -39.10 -0.07
C ASN A 413 0.25 -38.10 -0.32
N ILE A 414 1.42 -38.56 -0.75
CA ILE A 414 2.58 -37.71 -1.02
C ILE A 414 2.92 -37.84 -2.49
N GLY A 415 3.19 -36.72 -3.16
CA GLY A 415 3.65 -36.72 -4.54
C GLY A 415 4.83 -35.80 -4.79
N PHE A 416 5.66 -36.16 -5.77
CA PHE A 416 6.99 -35.58 -6.01
C PHE A 416 7.21 -35.10 -7.44
#